data_AF-A0A955SWB2-F1
#
_entry.id   AF-A0A955SWB2-F1
#
_cell.length_a   1.000
_cell.length_b   1.000
_cell.length_c   1.000
_cell.angle_alpha   90.00
_cell.angle_beta   90.00
_cell.angle_gamma   90.00
#
_symmetry.space_group_name_H-M   'P 1'
#
loop_
_entity.id
_entity.type
_entity.pdbx_description
1 polymer ?
#
loop_
_entity_poly.entity_id
_entity_poly.type
_entity_poly.pdbx_seq_one_letter_code
_entity_poly.pdbx_strand_id
1 'polypeptide(L)'
;MGPRRGILSPDICGPFYDRIESQGGGMALFMNGAQGGMVTADNRDPDSDGEIYTWEECIRIGELLANEALRIITDARVEENPNLQIFSREVAFPVESDLLWALGTGSPIMNFGADRTVSVKVNLVNVGSAQMLTIPGEALPNIGCYLKRKMPTEHPFLLGLTNDALGYILTKEDWGAFDRYNYISRTCLGEMTG
;
A
#
# COMPACT_ATOMS: atom_id res chain seq x y z
N MET A 1 12.12 -10.43 1.91
CA MET A 1 12.84 -11.52 1.20
C MET A 1 13.44 -11.05 -0.12
N GLY A 2 14.55 -11.62 -0.58
CA GLY A 2 15.17 -11.24 -1.86
C GLY A 2 14.57 -11.96 -3.09
N PRO A 3 14.66 -11.36 -4.29
CA PRO A 3 13.98 -11.85 -5.51
C PRO A 3 14.54 -13.18 -6.05
N ARG A 4 15.72 -13.60 -5.61
CA ARG A 4 16.40 -14.84 -6.08
C ARG A 4 16.14 -16.06 -5.21
N ARG A 5 15.27 -15.97 -4.20
CA ARG A 5 15.07 -17.04 -3.21
C ARG A 5 14.31 -18.26 -3.77
N GLY A 6 13.48 -18.07 -4.78
CA GLY A 6 12.77 -19.17 -5.45
C GLY A 6 11.77 -19.92 -4.56
N ILE A 7 11.38 -19.35 -3.42
CA ILE A 7 10.42 -19.92 -2.47
C ILE A 7 9.24 -18.97 -2.29
N LEU A 8 8.07 -19.53 -2.03
CA LEU A 8 6.93 -18.77 -1.56
C LEU A 8 7.15 -18.39 -0.09
N SER A 9 6.94 -17.12 0.25
CA SER A 9 7.12 -16.59 1.60
C SER A 9 6.05 -15.53 1.88
N PRO A 10 5.54 -15.46 3.12
CA PRO A 10 4.67 -14.36 3.55
C PRO A 10 5.46 -13.05 3.82
N ASP A 11 6.77 -13.05 3.59
CA ASP A 11 7.68 -11.93 3.87
C ASP A 11 7.56 -11.48 5.35
N ILE A 12 7.81 -10.19 5.65
CA ILE A 12 7.67 -9.60 6.99
C ILE A 12 6.26 -9.80 7.60
N CYS A 13 5.22 -10.00 6.77
CA CYS A 13 3.85 -10.12 7.26
C CYS A 13 3.64 -11.41 8.06
N GLY A 14 4.30 -12.51 7.70
CA GLY A 14 4.18 -13.77 8.42
C GLY A 14 4.59 -13.65 9.89
N PRO A 15 5.85 -13.28 10.19
CA PRO A 15 6.31 -13.10 11.55
C PRO A 15 5.56 -11.99 12.30
N PHE A 16 5.15 -10.93 11.58
CA PHE A 16 4.31 -9.88 12.14
C PHE A 16 2.97 -10.43 12.66
N TYR A 17 2.28 -11.26 11.87
CA TYR A 17 1.03 -11.90 12.29
C TYR A 17 1.25 -12.85 13.46
N ASP A 18 2.20 -13.79 13.35
CA ASP A 18 2.49 -14.76 14.42
C ASP A 18 2.75 -14.06 15.77
N ARG A 19 3.48 -12.94 15.74
CA ARG A 19 3.84 -12.17 16.93
C ARG A 19 2.66 -11.42 17.55
N ILE A 20 1.78 -10.84 16.73
CA ILE A 20 0.58 -10.16 17.23
C ILE A 20 -0.43 -11.19 17.74
N GLU A 21 -0.72 -12.24 16.97
CA GLU A 21 -1.76 -13.22 17.29
C GLU A 21 -1.44 -14.02 18.55
N SER A 22 -0.15 -14.30 18.81
CA SER A 22 0.30 -14.95 20.05
C SER A 22 0.08 -14.12 21.32
N GLN A 23 -0.18 -12.80 21.21
CA GLN A 23 -0.38 -11.90 22.35
C GLN A 23 -1.75 -11.21 22.37
N GLY A 24 -2.36 -10.97 21.21
CA GLY A 24 -3.57 -10.16 21.04
C GLY A 24 -4.89 -10.95 21.10
N GLY A 25 -4.85 -12.28 21.06
CA GLY A 25 -6.05 -13.13 21.20
C GLY A 25 -7.04 -13.05 20.02
N GLY A 26 -6.64 -12.48 18.89
CA GLY A 26 -7.42 -12.32 17.67
C GLY A 26 -6.56 -12.46 16.41
N MET A 27 -7.13 -12.14 15.25
CA MET A 27 -6.44 -12.20 13.96
C MET A 27 -5.71 -10.88 13.68
N ALA A 28 -4.46 -10.97 13.24
CA ALA A 28 -3.68 -9.83 12.81
C ALA A 28 -3.88 -9.58 11.31
N LEU A 29 -3.91 -8.31 10.91
CA LEU A 29 -3.98 -7.91 9.51
C LEU A 29 -3.06 -6.73 9.25
N PHE A 30 -2.16 -6.88 8.28
CA PHE A 30 -1.25 -5.85 7.85
C PHE A 30 -1.84 -5.20 6.60
N MET A 31 -1.97 -3.88 6.66
CA MET A 31 -2.52 -3.11 5.56
C MET A 31 -1.47 -2.13 5.04
N ASN A 32 -1.22 -2.20 3.74
CA ASN A 32 -0.35 -1.27 3.05
C ASN A 32 -0.94 0.16 3.11
N GLY A 33 -0.08 1.15 3.35
CA GLY A 33 -0.43 2.56 3.20
C GLY A 33 -0.05 3.13 1.83
N ALA A 34 0.03 4.46 1.74
CA ALA A 34 0.65 5.15 0.62
C ALA A 34 2.19 5.08 0.75
N GLN A 35 2.77 3.94 0.38
CA GLN A 35 4.20 3.64 0.54
C GLN A 35 4.97 3.54 -0.78
N GLY A 36 4.30 3.78 -1.92
CA GLY A 36 4.82 3.51 -3.25
C GLY A 36 6.20 4.12 -3.47
N GLY A 37 7.14 3.32 -3.97
CA GLY A 37 8.45 3.73 -4.50
C GLY A 37 9.43 4.36 -3.51
N MET A 38 9.02 4.65 -2.27
CA MET A 38 9.76 5.55 -1.38
C MET A 38 9.86 5.08 0.07
N VAL A 39 9.10 4.07 0.48
CA VAL A 39 9.17 3.52 1.83
C VAL A 39 9.49 2.03 1.73
N THR A 40 10.65 1.66 2.24
CA THR A 40 11.10 0.27 2.36
C THR A 40 11.52 0.01 3.80
N ALA A 41 11.41 -1.24 4.23
CA ALA A 41 12.00 -1.64 5.49
C ALA A 41 13.53 -1.50 5.42
N ASP A 42 14.14 -1.13 6.54
CA ASP A 42 15.59 -1.06 6.63
C ASP A 42 16.18 -2.47 6.81
N ASN A 43 16.68 -3.01 5.71
CA ASN A 43 17.37 -4.29 5.61
C ASN A 43 18.82 -4.11 5.13
N ARG A 44 19.41 -2.93 5.30
CA ARG A 44 20.81 -2.70 4.91
C ARG A 44 21.73 -3.56 5.76
N ASP A 45 22.72 -4.16 5.11
CA ASP A 45 23.74 -4.94 5.79
C ASP A 45 24.73 -3.99 6.47
N PRO A 46 24.93 -4.03 7.79
CA PRO A 46 25.92 -3.17 8.45
C PRO A 46 27.36 -3.50 8.06
N ASP A 47 27.60 -4.71 7.53
CA ASP A 47 28.93 -5.24 7.20
C ASP A 47 29.21 -5.21 5.68
N SER A 48 28.28 -4.73 4.86
CA SER A 48 28.47 -4.59 3.41
C SER A 48 27.64 -3.45 2.78
N ASP A 49 27.93 -3.08 1.53
CA ASP A 49 27.09 -2.13 0.76
C ASP A 49 25.78 -2.77 0.23
N GLY A 50 25.41 -3.94 0.76
CA GLY A 50 24.27 -4.75 0.32
C GLY A 50 23.06 -4.67 1.25
N GLU A 51 22.09 -5.54 0.94
CA GLU A 51 20.88 -5.73 1.73
C GLU A 51 20.78 -7.18 2.20
N ILE A 52 20.28 -7.39 3.41
CA ILE A 52 20.04 -8.69 4.00
C ILE A 52 18.72 -9.25 3.44
N TYR A 53 18.83 -10.37 2.73
CA TYR A 53 17.71 -11.01 2.04
C TYR A 53 17.29 -12.33 2.65
N THR A 54 17.39 -12.50 3.97
CA THR A 54 17.14 -13.77 4.66
C THR A 54 15.74 -13.83 5.28
N TRP A 55 15.32 -15.03 5.70
CA TRP A 55 14.08 -15.20 6.45
C TRP A 55 14.22 -14.64 7.87
N GLU A 56 15.39 -14.79 8.48
CA GLU A 56 15.74 -14.24 9.78
C GLU A 56 15.56 -12.71 9.79
N GLU A 57 15.88 -12.05 8.69
CA GLU A 57 15.66 -10.60 8.56
C GLU A 57 14.18 -10.23 8.44
N CYS A 58 13.39 -11.09 7.79
CA CYS A 58 11.93 -10.93 7.76
C CYS A 58 11.32 -11.10 9.16
N ILE A 59 11.84 -12.04 9.97
CA ILE A 59 11.46 -12.20 11.38
C ILE A 59 11.82 -10.93 12.16
N ARG A 60 13.07 -10.46 12.06
CA ARG A 60 13.52 -9.27 12.79
C ARG A 60 12.63 -8.06 12.52
N ILE A 61 12.35 -7.77 11.24
CA ILE A 61 11.53 -6.62 10.84
C ILE A 61 10.06 -6.84 11.21
N GLY A 62 9.52 -8.02 10.95
CA GLY A 62 8.12 -8.35 11.25
C GLY A 62 7.83 -8.28 12.74
N GLU A 63 8.68 -8.85 13.59
CA GLU A 63 8.55 -8.77 15.04
C GLU A 63 8.75 -7.35 15.57
N LEU A 64 9.67 -6.57 14.99
CA LEU A 64 9.85 -5.16 15.36
C LEU A 64 8.56 -4.36 15.12
N LEU A 65 7.96 -4.50 13.94
CA LEU A 65 6.69 -3.86 13.60
C LEU A 65 5.55 -4.34 14.51
N ALA A 66 5.50 -5.65 14.80
CA ALA A 66 4.46 -6.23 15.64
C ALA A 66 4.56 -5.75 17.10
N ASN A 67 5.77 -5.72 17.66
CA ASN A 67 6.00 -5.24 19.02
C ASN A 67 5.62 -3.76 19.15
N GLU A 68 5.91 -2.94 18.13
CA GLU A 68 5.52 -1.54 18.13
C GLU A 68 3.99 -1.36 17.99
N ALA A 69 3.33 -2.16 17.15
CA ALA A 69 1.88 -2.18 17.06
C ALA A 69 1.23 -2.58 18.40
N LEU A 70 1.72 -3.66 19.03
CA LEU A 70 1.28 -4.12 20.35
C LEU A 70 1.48 -3.03 21.42
N ARG A 71 2.64 -2.36 21.42
CA ARG A 71 2.93 -1.24 22.33
C ARG A 71 1.91 -0.11 22.19
N ILE A 72 1.53 0.24 20.95
CA ILE A 72 0.55 1.30 20.69
C ILE A 72 -0.85 0.89 21.16
N ILE A 73 -1.27 -0.35 20.90
CA ILE A 73 -2.65 -0.78 21.20
C ILE A 73 -2.86 -1.20 22.66
N THR A 74 -1.80 -1.48 23.42
CA THR A 74 -1.90 -1.97 24.83
C THR A 74 -2.73 -1.03 25.70
N ASP A 75 -2.51 0.28 25.58
CA ASP A 75 -3.23 1.30 26.35
C ASP A 75 -4.35 1.98 25.54
N ALA A 76 -4.64 1.48 24.33
CA ALA A 76 -5.66 2.07 23.48
C ALA A 76 -7.07 1.81 24.04
N ARG A 77 -7.91 2.85 24.02
CA ARG A 77 -9.30 2.73 24.43
C ARG A 77 -10.09 1.97 23.37
N VAL A 78 -10.80 0.92 23.80
CA VAL A 78 -11.78 0.23 22.95
C VAL A 78 -12.96 1.16 22.67
N GLU A 79 -13.29 1.33 21.38
CA GLU A 79 -14.50 2.01 20.95
C GLU A 79 -15.64 0.99 20.88
N GLU A 80 -16.54 1.05 21.86
CA GLU A 80 -17.69 0.14 21.96
C GLU A 80 -18.78 0.50 20.94
N ASN A 81 -19.26 -0.50 20.20
CA ASN A 81 -20.33 -0.36 19.20
C ASN A 81 -20.08 0.77 18.18
N PRO A 82 -18.96 0.75 17.43
CA PRO A 82 -18.64 1.81 16.48
C PRO A 82 -19.67 1.84 15.35
N ASN A 83 -20.09 3.04 14.95
CA ASN A 83 -20.94 3.22 13.76
C ASN A 83 -20.14 2.85 12.51
N LEU A 84 -20.79 2.15 11.57
CA LEU A 84 -20.21 1.78 10.28
C LEU A 84 -20.90 2.55 9.15
N GLN A 85 -20.11 3.23 8.33
CA GLN A 85 -20.57 3.83 7.07
C GLN A 85 -19.60 3.48 5.95
N ILE A 86 -20.15 3.09 4.80
CA ILE A 86 -19.36 2.74 3.62
C ILE A 86 -19.90 3.56 2.45
N PHE A 87 -19.02 4.33 1.85
CA PHE A 87 -19.26 5.04 0.61
C PHE A 87 -18.42 4.41 -0.48
N SER A 88 -18.94 4.38 -1.70
CA SER A 88 -18.19 3.92 -2.86
C SER A 88 -18.42 4.84 -4.04
N ARG A 89 -17.40 4.96 -4.89
CA ARG A 89 -17.47 5.69 -6.14
C ARG A 89 -16.64 4.96 -7.19
N GLU A 90 -17.18 4.87 -8.39
CA GLU A 90 -16.41 4.46 -9.55
C GLU A 90 -15.70 5.68 -10.14
N VAL A 91 -14.41 5.54 -10.44
CA VAL A 91 -13.56 6.58 -11.02
C VAL A 91 -12.89 5.99 -12.25
N ALA A 92 -13.04 6.68 -13.37
CA ALA A 92 -12.36 6.32 -14.61
C ALA A 92 -11.07 7.13 -14.74
N PHE A 93 -9.97 6.44 -15.04
CA PHE A 93 -8.66 7.03 -15.30
C PHE A 93 -8.27 6.81 -16.76
N PRO A 94 -7.68 7.81 -17.44
CA PRO A 94 -7.03 7.59 -18.72
C PRO A 94 -5.77 6.72 -18.53
N VAL A 95 -5.50 5.84 -19.51
CA VAL A 95 -4.32 4.99 -19.56
C VAL A 95 -3.38 5.55 -20.64
N GLU A 96 -2.53 6.50 -20.25
CA GLU A 96 -1.56 7.15 -21.12
C GLU A 96 -0.30 6.29 -21.34
N SER A 97 0.07 5.46 -20.36
CA SER A 97 1.19 4.53 -20.46
C SER A 97 0.92 3.42 -21.48
N ASP A 98 1.67 3.40 -22.58
CA ASP A 98 1.63 2.32 -23.57
C ASP A 98 2.02 0.96 -22.97
N LEU A 99 2.92 0.95 -21.98
CA LEU A 99 3.31 -0.27 -21.28
C LEU A 99 2.12 -0.84 -20.49
N LEU A 100 1.47 -0.02 -19.65
CA LEU A 100 0.34 -0.48 -18.87
C LEU A 100 -0.86 -0.81 -19.76
N TRP A 101 -1.07 -0.07 -20.86
CA TRP A 101 -2.08 -0.40 -21.85
C TRP A 101 -1.87 -1.79 -22.46
N ALA A 102 -0.64 -2.11 -22.88
CA ALA A 102 -0.31 -3.43 -23.41
C ALA A 102 -0.49 -4.54 -22.36
N LEU A 103 -0.09 -4.30 -21.10
CA LEU A 103 -0.30 -5.25 -20.01
C LEU A 103 -1.78 -5.45 -19.68
N GLY A 104 -2.55 -4.36 -19.62
CA GLY A 104 -3.99 -4.35 -19.36
C GLY A 104 -4.77 -5.13 -20.40
N THR A 105 -4.59 -4.77 -21.67
CA THR A 105 -5.26 -5.43 -22.80
C THR A 105 -4.85 -6.89 -23.02
N GLY A 106 -3.62 -7.25 -22.64
CA GLY A 106 -3.13 -8.63 -22.68
C GLY A 106 -3.52 -9.48 -21.46
N SER A 107 -4.11 -8.88 -20.42
CA SER A 107 -4.42 -9.57 -19.17
C SER A 107 -5.88 -10.05 -19.16
N PRO A 108 -6.15 -11.31 -18.75
CA PRO A 108 -7.51 -11.83 -18.63
C PRO A 108 -8.26 -11.28 -17.41
N ILE A 109 -7.59 -10.53 -16.54
CA ILE A 109 -8.15 -10.03 -15.27
C ILE A 109 -8.26 -8.51 -15.20
N MET A 110 -7.54 -7.77 -16.06
CA MET A 110 -7.68 -6.31 -16.13
C MET A 110 -8.73 -5.94 -17.17
N ASN A 111 -9.62 -5.00 -16.83
CA ASN A 111 -10.69 -4.59 -17.71
C ASN A 111 -10.49 -3.15 -18.17
N PHE A 112 -9.71 -2.98 -19.24
CA PHE A 112 -9.44 -1.67 -19.82
C PHE A 112 -10.47 -1.38 -20.92
N GLY A 113 -11.07 -0.20 -20.87
CA GLY A 113 -12.00 0.30 -21.86
C GLY A 113 -11.32 0.50 -23.22
N ALA A 114 -12.05 0.25 -24.30
CA ALA A 114 -11.55 0.41 -25.67
C ALA A 114 -11.10 1.85 -26.00
N ASP A 115 -11.55 2.82 -25.19
CA ASP A 115 -11.18 4.24 -25.24
C ASP A 115 -9.90 4.57 -24.46
N ARG A 116 -9.10 3.56 -24.09
CA ARG A 116 -7.90 3.68 -23.24
C ARG A 116 -8.20 4.27 -21.87
N THR A 117 -9.27 3.81 -21.24
CA THR A 117 -9.59 4.14 -19.85
C THR A 117 -9.62 2.89 -18.98
N VAL A 118 -9.50 3.06 -17.67
CA VAL A 118 -9.75 2.01 -16.68
C VAL A 118 -10.66 2.56 -15.59
N SER A 119 -11.77 1.87 -15.34
CA SER A 119 -12.69 2.20 -14.25
C SER A 119 -12.33 1.39 -13.01
N VAL A 120 -12.11 2.07 -11.90
CA VAL A 120 -11.82 1.45 -10.61
C VAL A 120 -12.78 1.93 -9.53
N LYS A 121 -12.96 1.10 -8.50
CA LYS A 121 -13.78 1.45 -7.35
C LYS A 121 -12.91 2.01 -6.23
N VAL A 122 -13.30 3.16 -5.70
CA VAL A 122 -12.75 3.73 -4.48
C VAL A 122 -13.83 3.70 -3.41
N ASN A 123 -13.44 3.28 -2.20
CA ASN A 123 -14.26 3.21 -1.01
C ASN A 123 -13.72 4.16 0.07
N LEU A 124 -14.65 4.82 0.75
CA LEU A 124 -14.41 5.48 2.03
C LEU A 124 -15.20 4.72 3.09
N VAL A 125 -14.48 4.19 4.08
CA VAL A 125 -15.07 3.42 5.18
C VAL A 125 -14.85 4.18 6.47
N ASN A 126 -15.93 4.55 7.15
CA ASN A 126 -15.89 5.09 8.49
C ASN A 126 -16.29 3.98 9.47
N VAL A 127 -15.45 3.74 10.47
CA VAL A 127 -15.74 2.84 11.59
C VAL A 127 -15.41 3.59 12.87
N GLY A 128 -16.43 4.09 13.55
CA GLY A 128 -16.23 4.90 14.74
C GLY A 128 -15.38 6.14 14.45
N SER A 129 -14.29 6.32 15.21
CA SER A 129 -13.29 7.36 15.01
C SER A 129 -12.27 7.08 13.89
N ALA A 130 -12.32 5.92 13.22
CA ALA A 130 -11.46 5.61 12.09
C ALA A 130 -12.11 5.98 10.76
N GLN A 131 -11.34 6.62 9.88
CA GLN A 131 -11.71 6.81 8.48
C GLN A 131 -10.64 6.19 7.59
N MET A 132 -11.06 5.32 6.67
CA MET A 132 -10.19 4.55 5.80
C MET A 132 -10.53 4.84 4.34
N LEU A 133 -9.53 5.22 3.55
CA LEU A 133 -9.65 5.44 2.11
C LEU A 133 -8.86 4.37 1.35
N THR A 134 -9.53 3.64 0.46
CA THR A 134 -8.88 2.68 -0.44
C THR A 134 -8.16 3.38 -1.57
N ILE A 135 -6.99 2.87 -1.94
CA ILE A 135 -6.18 3.36 -3.06
C ILE A 135 -5.92 2.18 -4.01
N PRO A 136 -6.37 2.26 -5.27
CA PRO A 136 -6.27 1.18 -6.26
C PRO A 136 -4.87 1.09 -6.90
N GLY A 137 -3.82 1.11 -6.09
CA GLY A 137 -2.44 1.10 -6.55
C GLY A 137 -1.44 1.46 -5.45
N GLU A 138 -0.22 1.78 -5.87
CA GLU A 138 0.91 2.16 -5.01
C GLU A 138 1.10 3.67 -5.03
N ALA A 139 0.30 4.41 -4.25
CA ALA A 139 0.46 5.85 -4.12
C ALA A 139 1.74 6.25 -3.37
N LEU A 140 2.39 7.32 -3.83
CA LEU A 140 3.54 7.90 -3.17
C LEU A 140 3.19 8.49 -1.79
N PRO A 141 4.16 8.56 -0.85
CA PRO A 141 3.91 9.08 0.50
C PRO A 141 3.41 10.53 0.54
N ASN A 142 3.81 11.39 -0.39
CA ASN A 142 3.35 12.78 -0.45
C ASN A 142 1.84 12.88 -0.76
N ILE A 143 1.32 12.06 -1.67
CA ILE A 143 -0.13 11.90 -1.90
C ILE A 143 -0.80 11.44 -0.61
N GLY A 144 -0.20 10.46 0.07
CA GLY A 144 -0.71 9.97 1.34
C GLY A 144 -0.82 11.05 2.42
N CYS A 145 0.23 11.84 2.59
CA CYS A 145 0.26 12.98 3.50
C CYS A 145 -0.80 14.03 3.12
N TYR A 146 -0.97 14.32 1.82
CA TYR A 146 -1.97 15.26 1.34
C TYR A 146 -3.39 14.79 1.67
N LEU A 147 -3.72 13.53 1.35
CA LEU A 147 -5.04 12.94 1.61
C LEU A 147 -5.36 12.92 3.10
N LYS A 148 -4.44 12.43 3.95
CA LYS A 148 -4.67 12.37 5.41
C LYS A 148 -4.96 13.74 6.02
N ARG A 149 -4.34 14.83 5.53
CA ARG A 149 -4.64 16.21 5.98
C ARG A 149 -6.05 16.69 5.61
N LYS A 150 -6.70 16.05 4.65
CA LYS A 150 -8.05 16.38 4.18
C LYS A 150 -9.12 15.47 4.77
N MET A 151 -8.73 14.41 5.48
CA MET A 151 -9.65 13.49 6.14
C MET A 151 -10.06 14.07 7.50
N PRO A 152 -11.35 14.38 7.72
CA PRO A 152 -11.82 15.00 8.96
C PRO A 152 -12.02 13.95 10.06
N THR A 153 -10.92 13.35 10.53
CA THR A 153 -10.94 12.32 11.57
C THR A 153 -9.68 12.35 12.44
N GLU A 154 -9.74 11.74 13.62
CA GLU A 154 -8.57 11.52 14.49
C GLU A 154 -7.68 10.39 13.98
N HIS A 155 -8.26 9.37 13.34
CA HIS A 155 -7.53 8.19 12.89
C HIS A 155 -7.68 7.97 11.36
N PRO A 156 -6.88 8.68 10.53
CA PRO A 156 -6.94 8.55 9.08
C PRO A 156 -6.04 7.41 8.58
N PHE A 157 -6.66 6.44 7.91
CA PHE A 157 -6.00 5.31 7.27
C PHE A 157 -6.09 5.39 5.75
N LEU A 158 -5.00 5.02 5.08
CA LEU A 158 -4.97 4.81 3.64
C LEU A 158 -4.67 3.34 3.42
N LEU A 159 -5.42 2.70 2.54
CA LEU A 159 -5.29 1.28 2.24
C LEU A 159 -4.82 1.13 0.79
N GLY A 160 -3.51 0.97 0.58
CA GLY A 160 -2.90 0.77 -0.73
C GLY A 160 -3.24 -0.62 -1.30
N LEU A 161 -3.15 -0.76 -2.62
CA LEU A 161 -3.42 -2.02 -3.35
C LEU A 161 -4.80 -2.61 -3.02
N THR A 162 -5.83 -1.77 -2.96
CA THR A 162 -7.20 -2.18 -2.66
C THR A 162 -8.13 -1.94 -3.84
N ASN A 163 -9.06 -2.88 -4.07
CA ASN A 163 -9.98 -2.95 -5.20
C ASN A 163 -9.34 -3.13 -6.59
N ASP A 164 -8.15 -2.59 -6.83
CA ASP A 164 -7.39 -2.75 -8.08
C ASP A 164 -5.88 -2.53 -7.85
N ALA A 165 -5.07 -2.78 -8.89
CA ALA A 165 -3.61 -2.66 -8.87
C ALA A 165 -3.11 -1.89 -10.12
N LEU A 166 -3.36 -0.58 -10.16
CA LEU A 166 -3.02 0.30 -11.29
C LEU A 166 -1.53 0.65 -11.43
N GLY A 167 -0.65 -0.03 -10.68
CA GLY A 167 0.77 0.32 -10.57
C GLY A 167 1.00 1.49 -9.61
N TYR A 168 2.06 2.25 -9.85
CA TYR A 168 2.39 3.42 -9.02
C TYR A 168 1.44 4.57 -9.30
N ILE A 169 1.19 5.40 -8.30
CA ILE A 169 0.41 6.64 -8.43
C ILE A 169 1.29 7.78 -7.92
N LEU A 170 1.65 8.68 -8.83
CA LEU A 170 2.57 9.78 -8.60
C LEU A 170 1.85 11.12 -8.73
N THR A 171 2.37 12.12 -8.01
CA THR A 171 2.02 13.51 -8.32
C THR A 171 2.61 13.90 -9.67
N LYS A 172 2.00 14.90 -10.30
CA LYS A 172 2.52 15.50 -11.53
C LYS A 172 3.99 15.92 -11.37
N GLU A 173 4.33 16.50 -10.22
CA GLU A 173 5.67 17.02 -9.94
C GLU A 173 6.73 15.92 -9.83
N ASP A 174 6.35 14.70 -9.45
CA ASP A 174 7.26 13.55 -9.37
C ASP A 174 7.37 12.81 -10.70
N TRP A 175 6.37 12.90 -11.58
CA TRP A 175 6.36 12.15 -12.83
C TRP A 175 7.55 12.52 -13.73
N GLY A 176 8.45 11.57 -13.98
CA GLY A 176 9.64 11.78 -14.81
C GLY A 176 10.63 12.81 -14.25
N ALA A 177 10.51 13.20 -12.98
CA ALA A 177 11.32 14.25 -12.38
C ALA A 177 12.80 13.87 -12.19
N PHE A 178 13.08 12.58 -11.98
CA PHE A 178 14.43 12.06 -11.74
C PHE A 178 14.64 10.73 -12.46
N ASP A 179 15.87 10.44 -12.87
CA ASP A 179 16.23 9.15 -13.48
C ASP A 179 15.86 7.96 -12.58
N ARG A 180 15.98 8.13 -11.27
CA ARG A 180 15.60 7.11 -10.28
C ARG A 180 14.10 6.80 -10.29
N TYR A 181 13.26 7.72 -10.77
CA TYR A 181 11.81 7.57 -10.87
C TYR A 181 11.37 6.97 -12.21
N ASN A 182 12.29 6.65 -13.12
CA ASN A 182 11.97 6.09 -14.43
C ASN A 182 11.13 4.81 -14.34
N TYR A 183 11.41 3.94 -13.36
CA TYR A 183 10.61 2.74 -13.16
C TYR A 183 9.17 3.08 -12.79
N ILE A 184 8.98 3.80 -11.68
CA ILE A 184 7.66 4.14 -11.13
C ILE A 184 6.84 5.04 -12.07
N SER A 185 7.48 5.90 -12.86
CA SER A 185 6.78 6.75 -13.85
C SER A 185 6.28 5.91 -15.03
N ARG A 186 7.06 4.92 -15.51
CA ARG A 186 6.64 4.05 -16.61
C ARG A 186 5.53 3.08 -16.22
N THR A 187 5.44 2.74 -14.93
CA THR A 187 4.43 1.87 -14.33
C THR A 187 3.34 2.66 -13.59
N CYS A 188 3.10 3.91 -13.99
CA CYS A 188 1.94 4.71 -13.60
C CYS A 188 1.05 4.96 -14.83
N LEU A 189 -0.25 5.20 -14.63
CA LEU A 189 -1.21 5.32 -15.73
C LEU A 189 -0.98 6.54 -16.63
N GLY A 190 -0.60 7.68 -16.04
CA GLY A 190 -0.38 8.95 -16.72
C GLY A 190 0.06 10.06 -15.75
N GLU A 191 0.58 11.18 -16.28
CA GLU A 191 1.17 12.28 -15.48
C GLU A 191 0.19 12.83 -14.43
N MET A 192 -1.11 12.76 -14.71
CA MET A 192 -2.20 13.30 -13.89
C MET A 192 -2.95 12.24 -13.07
N THR A 193 -2.34 11.09 -12.78
CA THR A 193 -3.02 10.00 -12.06
C THR A 193 -3.25 10.31 -10.57
N GLY A 194 -2.29 10.96 -9.91
CA GLY A 194 -2.28 11.21 -8.45
C GLY A 194 -2.92 12.50 -7.98
#